data_AF-A0A383VM99-F1
#
_entry.id   AF-A0A383VM99-F1
#
_cell.length_a   1.000
_cell.length_b   1.000
_cell.length_c   1.000
_cell.angle_alpha   90.00
_cell.angle_beta   90.00
_cell.angle_gamma   90.00
#
_symmetry.space_group_name_H-M   'P 1'
#
loop_
_entity.id
_entity.type
_entity.pdbx_description
1 polymer ?
#
loop_
_entity_poly.entity_id
_entity_poly.type
_entity_poly.pdbx_seq_one_letter_code
_entity_poly.pdbx_strand_id
1 'polypeptide(L)'
;MRAAGAKLRKFQADTDLELFAVSPADAAAEAVSNRDNQVYFGKGAISLREGDVVLDCGANVGSFARMAAPVIGPTGTIYCLEPMPDVCTALKLNIIKYKEWADQRKLKVANVEAICAGVGDEGSQPEREFAYYPRLTAMSSMYPDEADAAQATFSLVLHRPQSFSLLEDCGKAVARRCSPQLYKLVHSLFFRGLLLRPAEKVMCPMVTVSQLIRQYNIKEVGLLKINVERAEWDVLAGIQEQDWPKVRQVSAQVHDIRGRVGHLAALLRRRGFQVTVCQEPRFASCNLHMVYGCRP
;
A
#
# COMPACT_ATOMS: atom_id res chain seq x y z
N MET A 1 18.87 -16.40 -14.11
CA MET A 1 17.72 -17.32 -14.33
C MET A 1 16.67 -16.98 -13.28
N ARG A 2 15.50 -16.45 -13.67
CA ARG A 2 14.38 -16.29 -12.73
C ARG A 2 13.96 -17.69 -12.27
N ALA A 3 13.89 -17.90 -10.96
CA ALA A 3 13.16 -19.03 -10.39
C ALA A 3 11.71 -18.97 -10.88
N ALA A 4 11.06 -20.13 -11.04
CA ALA A 4 9.66 -20.24 -11.44
C ALA A 4 8.80 -19.23 -10.66
N GLY A 5 7.93 -18.48 -11.35
CA GLY A 5 7.08 -17.44 -10.75
C GLY A 5 6.38 -17.94 -9.50
N ALA A 6 6.31 -17.11 -8.46
CA ALA A 6 5.85 -17.56 -7.15
C ALA A 6 4.44 -18.15 -7.22
N LYS A 7 4.25 -19.33 -6.61
CA LYS A 7 2.96 -20.02 -6.59
C LYS A 7 1.93 -19.18 -5.80
N LEU A 8 0.93 -18.65 -6.50
CA LEU A 8 -0.20 -17.97 -5.89
C LEU A 8 -1.02 -18.94 -5.04
N ARG A 9 -1.47 -18.45 -3.89
CA ARG A 9 -2.27 -19.21 -2.92
C ARG A 9 -3.49 -18.40 -2.52
N LYS A 10 -4.55 -19.10 -2.17
CA LYS A 10 -5.81 -18.51 -1.73
C LYS A 10 -5.69 -17.90 -0.33
N PHE A 11 -6.40 -16.81 -0.10
CA PHE A 11 -6.60 -16.21 1.22
C PHE A 11 -8.02 -15.64 1.33
N GLN A 12 -8.55 -15.62 2.55
CA GLN A 12 -9.86 -15.05 2.83
C GLN A 12 -9.76 -13.52 2.88
N ALA A 13 -10.31 -12.83 1.88
CA ALA A 13 -10.28 -11.37 1.81
C ALA A 13 -11.48 -10.73 2.53
N ASP A 14 -12.64 -11.40 2.49
CA ASP A 14 -13.84 -11.06 3.26
C ASP A 14 -14.63 -12.35 3.56
N THR A 15 -15.72 -12.30 4.34
CA THR A 15 -16.51 -13.45 4.81
C THR A 15 -16.88 -14.44 3.70
N ASP A 16 -17.18 -13.95 2.50
CA ASP A 16 -17.60 -14.73 1.34
C ASP A 16 -16.77 -14.42 0.07
N LEU A 17 -15.56 -13.89 0.25
CA LEU A 17 -14.65 -13.52 -0.84
C LEU A 17 -13.26 -14.12 -0.59
N GLU A 18 -12.88 -15.06 -1.46
CA GLU A 18 -11.55 -15.67 -1.50
C GLU A 18 -10.76 -15.10 -2.67
N LEU A 19 -9.54 -14.65 -2.39
CA LEU A 19 -8.63 -14.03 -3.37
C LEU A 19 -7.26 -14.72 -3.35
N PHE A 20 -6.35 -14.29 -4.20
CA PHE A 20 -5.03 -14.88 -4.40
C PHE A 20 -3.92 -13.94 -3.95
N ALA A 21 -2.86 -14.51 -3.38
CA ALA A 21 -1.66 -13.80 -2.98
C ALA A 21 -0.43 -14.70 -3.05
N VAL A 22 0.75 -14.08 -3.17
CA VAL A 22 2.03 -14.79 -2.98
C VAL A 22 2.19 -15.18 -1.50
N SER A 23 1.89 -14.25 -0.59
CA SER A 23 1.85 -14.46 0.87
C SER A 23 0.42 -14.30 1.41
N PRO A 24 -0.34 -15.39 1.57
CA PRO A 24 -1.72 -15.35 2.09
C PRO A 24 -1.87 -14.67 3.45
N ALA A 25 -0.92 -14.92 4.38
CA ALA A 25 -0.98 -14.34 5.72
C ALA A 25 -0.77 -12.82 5.71
N ASP A 26 0.15 -12.33 4.86
CA ASP A 26 0.40 -10.91 4.66
C ASP A 26 -0.82 -10.22 4.01
N ALA A 27 -1.34 -10.83 2.94
CA ALA A 27 -2.53 -10.33 2.25
C ALA A 27 -3.79 -10.30 3.13
N ALA A 28 -4.01 -11.32 3.97
CA ALA A 28 -5.12 -11.36 4.91
C ALA A 28 -4.98 -10.29 6.00
N ALA A 29 -3.76 -10.10 6.52
CA ALA A 29 -3.46 -9.04 7.47
C ALA A 29 -3.74 -7.64 6.88
N GLU A 30 -3.35 -7.41 5.63
CA GLU A 30 -3.63 -6.16 4.93
C GLU A 30 -5.14 -5.95 4.70
N ALA A 31 -5.87 -7.01 4.33
CA ALA A 31 -7.31 -6.94 4.11
C ALA A 31 -8.07 -6.57 5.40
N VAL A 32 -7.72 -7.19 6.52
CA VAL A 32 -8.26 -6.85 7.84
C VAL A 32 -7.86 -5.44 8.25
N SER A 33 -6.59 -5.08 8.06
CA SER A 33 -6.08 -3.73 8.35
C SER A 33 -6.87 -2.65 7.62
N ASN A 34 -7.16 -2.82 6.33
CA ASN A 34 -7.94 -1.85 5.55
C ASN A 34 -9.41 -1.81 5.98
N ARG A 35 -10.04 -2.98 6.23
CA ARG A 35 -11.45 -3.06 6.65
C ARG A 35 -11.68 -2.43 8.02
N ASP A 36 -10.87 -2.79 9.01
CA ASP A 36 -11.10 -2.42 10.41
C ASP A 36 -10.50 -1.05 10.75
N ASN A 37 -9.49 -0.61 9.99
CA ASN A 37 -8.76 0.62 10.25
C ASN A 37 -8.54 1.38 8.93
N GLN A 38 -9.63 1.61 8.19
CA GLN A 38 -9.57 2.43 6.98
C GLN A 38 -9.07 3.83 7.33
N VAL A 39 -7.96 4.20 6.70
CA VAL A 39 -7.27 5.47 6.93
C VAL A 39 -7.13 6.30 5.67
N TYR A 40 -7.45 5.77 4.50
CA TYR A 40 -7.19 6.45 3.23
C TYR A 40 -8.35 7.37 2.76
N PHE A 41 -9.55 7.23 3.34
CA PHE A 41 -10.67 8.14 3.18
C PHE A 41 -11.56 8.14 4.44
N GLY A 42 -12.37 9.18 4.63
CA GLY A 42 -13.17 9.38 5.86
C GLY A 42 -12.38 10.02 7.02
N LYS A 43 -11.08 10.28 6.83
CA LYS A 43 -10.18 10.99 7.75
C LYS A 43 -9.50 12.15 7.02
N GLY A 44 -9.03 13.15 7.76
CA GLY A 44 -8.24 14.27 7.20
C GLY A 44 -8.98 15.05 6.10
N ALA A 45 -10.31 15.12 6.17
CA ALA A 45 -11.20 15.67 5.14
C ALA A 45 -11.14 14.97 3.77
N ILE A 46 -10.55 13.77 3.68
CA ILE A 46 -10.54 12.98 2.45
C ILE A 46 -11.89 12.32 2.24
N SER A 47 -12.49 12.55 1.07
CA SER A 47 -13.77 11.97 0.67
C SER A 47 -13.72 11.47 -0.78
N LEU A 48 -14.25 10.27 -1.02
CA LEU A 48 -14.45 9.72 -2.35
C LEU A 48 -15.85 10.08 -2.85
N ARG A 49 -15.98 10.33 -4.15
CA ARG A 49 -17.22 10.71 -4.82
C ARG A 49 -17.47 9.80 -6.01
N GLU A 50 -18.73 9.67 -6.41
CA GLU A 50 -19.10 8.93 -7.61
C GLU A 50 -18.38 9.53 -8.84
N GLY A 51 -17.80 8.68 -9.68
CA GLY A 51 -17.06 9.08 -10.87
C GLY A 51 -15.59 9.47 -10.64
N ASP A 52 -15.09 9.42 -9.41
CA ASP A 52 -13.67 9.76 -9.14
C ASP A 52 -12.70 8.85 -9.89
N VAL A 53 -11.56 9.43 -10.30
CA VAL A 53 -10.37 8.69 -10.71
C VAL A 53 -9.40 8.60 -9.54
N VAL A 54 -9.01 7.38 -9.17
CA VAL A 54 -8.09 7.11 -8.06
C VAL A 54 -6.80 6.51 -8.58
N LEU A 55 -5.67 7.07 -8.15
CA LEU A 55 -4.34 6.47 -8.33
C LEU A 55 -3.93 5.82 -7.01
N ASP A 56 -3.89 4.49 -6.97
CA ASP A 56 -3.50 3.68 -5.82
C ASP A 56 -2.03 3.26 -5.98
N CYS A 57 -1.11 4.08 -5.47
CA CYS A 57 0.32 3.78 -5.49
C CYS A 57 0.66 2.79 -4.35
N GLY A 58 1.16 1.61 -4.72
CA GLY A 58 1.42 0.50 -3.80
C GLY A 58 0.14 -0.27 -3.47
N ALA A 59 -0.47 -0.84 -4.50
CA ALA A 59 -1.78 -1.48 -4.41
C ALA A 59 -1.73 -2.91 -3.83
N ASN A 60 -0.57 -3.57 -3.84
CA ASN A 60 -0.38 -4.95 -3.39
C ASN A 60 -1.46 -5.88 -3.96
N VAL A 61 -2.26 -6.52 -3.11
CA VAL A 61 -3.34 -7.44 -3.51
C VAL A 61 -4.69 -6.74 -3.78
N GLY A 62 -4.71 -5.41 -3.78
CA GLY A 62 -5.88 -4.59 -4.13
C GLY A 62 -6.84 -4.36 -2.97
N SER A 63 -6.38 -4.40 -1.72
CA SER A 63 -7.27 -4.28 -0.55
C SER A 63 -7.96 -2.93 -0.45
N PHE A 64 -7.23 -1.85 -0.74
CA PHE A 64 -7.80 -0.50 -0.81
C PHE A 64 -8.82 -0.38 -1.94
N ALA A 65 -8.49 -0.87 -3.14
CA ALA A 65 -9.37 -0.80 -4.31
C ALA A 65 -10.74 -1.45 -4.05
N ARG A 66 -10.80 -2.59 -3.34
CA ARG A 66 -12.07 -3.23 -2.95
C ARG A 66 -12.98 -2.36 -2.09
N MET A 67 -12.39 -1.48 -1.28
CA MET A 67 -13.14 -0.56 -0.42
C MET A 67 -13.56 0.71 -1.15
N ALA A 68 -12.71 1.23 -2.03
CA ALA A 68 -12.97 2.45 -2.78
C ALA A 68 -13.92 2.23 -3.97
N ALA A 69 -13.84 1.07 -4.64
CA ALA A 69 -14.61 0.75 -5.84
C ALA A 69 -16.14 0.90 -5.70
N PRO A 70 -16.80 0.44 -4.62
CA PRO A 70 -18.24 0.66 -4.46
C PRO A 70 -18.59 2.12 -4.12
N VAL A 71 -17.66 2.90 -3.55
CA VAL A 71 -17.91 4.30 -3.16
C VAL A 71 -17.85 5.22 -4.38
N ILE A 72 -16.89 5.01 -5.29
CA ILE A 72 -16.76 5.83 -6.50
C ILE A 72 -17.67 5.34 -7.64
N GLY A 73 -18.27 4.17 -7.51
CA GLY A 73 -19.31 3.67 -8.41
C GLY A 73 -18.84 3.37 -9.83
N PRO A 74 -19.76 2.98 -10.73
CA PRO A 74 -19.44 2.37 -12.03
C PRO A 74 -18.90 3.36 -13.06
N THR A 75 -19.02 4.66 -12.80
CA THR A 75 -18.43 5.74 -13.62
C THR A 75 -17.02 6.11 -13.18
N GLY A 76 -16.59 5.65 -11.99
CA GLY A 76 -15.25 5.87 -11.46
C GLY A 76 -14.23 4.87 -11.97
N THR A 77 -12.95 5.18 -11.79
CA THR A 77 -11.83 4.31 -12.19
C THR A 77 -10.74 4.30 -11.14
N ILE A 78 -10.18 3.13 -10.81
CA ILE A 78 -9.03 2.96 -9.92
C ILE A 78 -7.87 2.35 -10.71
N TYR A 79 -6.76 3.07 -10.80
CA TYR A 79 -5.49 2.56 -11.31
C TYR A 79 -4.64 2.08 -10.14
N CYS A 80 -4.47 0.76 -10.03
CA CYS A 80 -3.73 0.09 -8.98
C CYS A 80 -2.29 -0.17 -9.43
N LEU A 81 -1.31 0.50 -8.81
CA LEU A 81 0.10 0.37 -9.17
C LEU A 81 0.82 -0.56 -8.21
N GLU A 82 1.38 -1.65 -8.75
CA GLU A 82 2.11 -2.68 -8.00
C GLU A 82 3.35 -3.14 -8.79
N PRO A 83 4.58 -2.81 -8.36
CA PRO A 83 5.78 -3.14 -9.12
C PRO A 83 6.11 -4.63 -9.16
N MET A 84 5.77 -5.41 -8.12
CA MET A 84 6.24 -6.79 -8.01
C MET A 84 5.49 -7.70 -9.00
N PRO A 85 6.14 -8.35 -9.97
CA PRO A 85 5.45 -9.08 -11.03
C PRO A 85 4.50 -10.19 -10.53
N ASP A 86 4.93 -10.96 -9.53
CA ASP A 86 4.11 -12.03 -8.96
C ASP A 86 2.92 -11.47 -8.16
N VAL A 87 3.12 -10.35 -7.45
CA VAL A 87 2.05 -9.67 -6.71
C VAL A 87 1.07 -9.00 -7.68
N CYS A 88 1.56 -8.34 -8.74
CA CYS A 88 0.72 -7.75 -9.78
C CYS A 88 -0.09 -8.83 -10.53
N THR A 89 0.46 -10.04 -10.70
CA THR A 89 -0.29 -11.19 -11.23
C THR A 89 -1.45 -11.55 -10.30
N ALA A 90 -1.20 -11.59 -8.99
CA ALA A 90 -2.25 -11.81 -8.00
C ALA A 90 -3.29 -10.69 -8.02
N LEU A 91 -2.87 -9.43 -8.06
CA LEU A 91 -3.73 -8.25 -8.16
C LEU A 91 -4.67 -8.31 -9.37
N LYS A 92 -4.16 -8.62 -10.56
CA LYS A 92 -4.94 -8.78 -11.79
C LYS A 92 -6.02 -9.85 -11.64
N LEU A 93 -5.65 -11.02 -11.09
CA LEU A 93 -6.59 -12.09 -10.83
C LEU A 93 -7.65 -11.67 -9.79
N ASN A 94 -7.23 -10.96 -8.75
CA ASN A 94 -8.11 -10.49 -7.69
C ASN A 94 -9.12 -9.45 -8.18
N ILE A 95 -8.73 -8.57 -9.10
CA ILE A 95 -9.64 -7.61 -9.73
C ILE A 95 -10.77 -8.34 -10.47
N ILE A 96 -10.42 -9.37 -11.27
CA ILE A 96 -11.41 -10.19 -12.00
C ILE A 96 -12.34 -10.90 -11.00
N LYS A 97 -11.78 -11.56 -9.99
CA LYS A 97 -12.54 -12.32 -8.98
C LYS A 97 -13.45 -11.42 -8.14
N TYR A 98 -12.97 -10.24 -7.77
CA TYR A 98 -13.77 -9.24 -7.07
C TYR A 98 -14.93 -8.74 -7.93
N LYS A 99 -14.69 -8.48 -9.23
CA LYS A 99 -15.75 -8.08 -10.15
C LYS A 99 -16.82 -9.17 -10.29
N GLU A 100 -16.43 -10.42 -10.48
CA GLU A 100 -17.36 -11.56 -10.52
C GLU A 100 -18.21 -11.64 -9.24
N TRP A 101 -17.56 -11.50 -8.08
CA TRP A 101 -18.22 -11.50 -6.77
C TRP A 101 -19.19 -10.32 -6.59
N ALA A 102 -18.83 -9.13 -7.08
CA ALA A 102 -19.65 -7.92 -7.03
C ALA A 102 -20.86 -8.03 -7.96
N ASP A 103 -20.66 -8.55 -9.18
CA ASP A 103 -21.73 -8.75 -10.17
C ASP A 103 -22.79 -9.74 -9.66
N GLN A 104 -22.38 -10.84 -9.01
CA GLN A 104 -23.29 -11.79 -8.35
C GLN A 104 -24.16 -11.14 -7.26
N ARG A 105 -23.64 -10.10 -6.61
CA ARG A 105 -24.33 -9.33 -5.56
C ARG A 105 -25.03 -8.08 -6.09
N LYS A 106 -24.99 -7.84 -7.41
CA LYS A 106 -25.51 -6.63 -8.07
C LYS A 106 -24.93 -5.34 -7.47
N LEU A 107 -23.69 -5.39 -6.98
CA LEU A 107 -22.98 -4.23 -6.48
C LEU A 107 -22.47 -3.40 -7.66
N LYS A 108 -22.73 -2.10 -7.62
CA LYS A 108 -22.18 -1.16 -8.59
C LYS A 108 -20.78 -0.77 -8.13
N VAL A 109 -19.76 -1.23 -8.84
CA VAL A 109 -18.36 -1.00 -8.51
C VAL A 109 -17.65 -0.33 -9.68
N ALA A 110 -16.59 0.42 -9.36
CA ALA A 110 -15.72 1.08 -10.32
C ALA A 110 -15.04 0.14 -11.31
N ASN A 111 -14.56 0.73 -12.41
CA ASN A 111 -13.54 0.09 -13.21
C ASN A 111 -12.22 0.04 -12.40
N VAL A 112 -11.54 -1.10 -12.39
CA VAL A 112 -10.26 -1.26 -11.68
C VAL A 112 -9.24 -1.86 -12.64
N GLU A 113 -8.11 -1.18 -12.79
CA GLU A 113 -7.03 -1.58 -13.69
C GLU A 113 -5.72 -1.73 -12.91
N ALA A 114 -5.00 -2.82 -13.15
CA ALA A 114 -3.69 -3.05 -12.54
C ALA A 114 -2.56 -2.65 -13.48
N ILE A 115 -1.65 -1.81 -12.98
CA ILE A 115 -0.45 -1.34 -13.66
C ILE A 115 0.76 -1.97 -12.96
N CYS A 116 1.49 -2.84 -13.65
CA CYS A 116 2.66 -3.52 -13.08
C CYS A 116 3.91 -2.63 -13.16
N ALA A 117 3.93 -1.54 -12.39
CA ALA A 117 5.02 -0.59 -12.33
C ALA A 117 5.12 0.04 -10.94
N GLY A 118 6.33 0.43 -10.56
CA GLY A 118 6.56 1.31 -9.41
C GLY A 118 6.30 2.77 -9.78
N VAL A 119 6.12 3.61 -8.78
CA VAL A 119 5.89 5.05 -8.99
C VAL A 119 7.08 5.83 -8.48
N GLY A 120 7.70 6.62 -9.36
CA GLY A 120 8.93 7.36 -9.10
C GLY A 120 8.81 8.85 -9.41
N ASP A 121 9.93 9.55 -9.23
CA ASP A 121 10.11 10.96 -9.52
C ASP A 121 10.27 11.28 -11.02
N GLU A 122 10.31 12.56 -11.38
CA GLU A 122 10.48 12.99 -12.79
C GLU A 122 11.80 12.51 -13.42
N GLY A 123 12.85 12.31 -12.62
CA GLY A 123 14.16 11.81 -13.05
C GLY A 123 14.28 10.28 -13.02
N SER A 124 13.18 9.57 -12.75
CA SER A 124 13.23 8.13 -12.55
C SER A 124 13.59 7.41 -13.84
N GLN A 125 14.52 6.46 -13.70
CA GLN A 125 14.87 5.56 -14.79
C GLN A 125 13.66 4.71 -15.17
N PRO A 126 13.54 4.26 -16.43
CA PRO A 126 12.43 3.43 -16.90
C PRO A 126 12.25 2.13 -16.09
N GLU A 127 13.32 1.64 -15.47
CA GLU A 127 13.30 0.50 -14.57
C GLU A 127 14.15 0.78 -13.32
N ARG A 128 13.80 0.17 -12.20
CA ARG A 128 14.55 0.20 -10.93
C ARG A 128 14.63 -1.18 -10.30
N GLU A 129 15.71 -1.42 -9.54
CA GLU A 129 15.86 -2.62 -8.72
C GLU A 129 15.08 -2.47 -7.41
N PHE A 130 14.31 -3.49 -7.06
CA PHE A 130 13.61 -3.62 -5.79
C PHE A 130 14.15 -4.79 -4.98
N ALA A 131 14.20 -4.63 -3.66
CA ALA A 131 14.25 -5.75 -2.75
C ALA A 131 12.83 -6.31 -2.59
N TYR A 132 12.65 -7.57 -2.98
CA TYR A 132 11.40 -8.30 -2.92
C TYR A 132 11.44 -9.33 -1.79
N TYR A 133 10.41 -9.32 -0.95
CA TYR A 133 10.26 -10.26 0.17
C TYR A 133 9.02 -11.14 -0.06
N PRO A 134 9.15 -12.33 -0.67
CA PRO A 134 7.99 -13.16 -1.06
C PRO A 134 7.09 -13.60 0.10
N ARG A 135 7.62 -13.62 1.34
CA ARG A 135 6.87 -13.98 2.55
C ARG A 135 6.18 -12.78 3.20
N LEU A 136 6.57 -11.56 2.83
CA LEU A 136 6.08 -10.30 3.39
C LEU A 136 6.10 -9.24 2.28
N THR A 137 5.20 -9.40 1.31
CA THR A 137 5.25 -8.64 0.06
C THR A 137 5.00 -7.16 0.28
N ALA A 138 4.21 -6.80 1.30
CA ALA A 138 3.92 -5.42 1.68
C ALA A 138 5.16 -4.58 2.04
N MET A 139 6.29 -5.22 2.42
CA MET A 139 7.53 -4.50 2.79
C MET A 139 8.54 -4.40 1.64
N SER A 140 8.18 -4.82 0.42
CA SER A 140 9.08 -4.79 -0.73
C SER A 140 9.29 -3.35 -1.20
N SER A 141 10.53 -2.95 -1.47
CA SER A 141 10.87 -1.54 -1.75
C SER A 141 12.14 -1.39 -2.59
N MET A 142 12.21 -0.28 -3.33
CA MET A 142 13.45 0.19 -3.98
C MET A 142 14.43 0.88 -3.00
N TYR A 143 13.99 1.12 -1.76
CA TYR A 143 14.80 1.64 -0.65
C TYR A 143 14.76 0.69 0.57
N PRO A 144 15.33 -0.53 0.44
CA PRO A 144 15.22 -1.55 1.48
C PRO A 144 15.81 -1.12 2.82
N ASP A 145 15.10 -1.44 3.89
CA ASP A 145 15.57 -1.31 5.27
C ASP A 145 14.93 -2.40 6.13
N GLU A 146 15.65 -3.51 6.28
CA GLU A 146 15.17 -4.67 7.04
C GLU A 146 14.92 -4.34 8.52
N ALA A 147 15.57 -3.31 9.06
CA ALA A 147 15.45 -2.97 10.46
C ALA A 147 14.12 -2.30 10.75
N ASP A 148 13.77 -1.31 9.95
CA ASP A 148 12.48 -0.66 9.99
C ASP A 148 11.35 -1.60 9.57
N ALA A 149 11.56 -2.43 8.54
CA ALA A 149 10.56 -3.39 8.11
C ALA A 149 10.18 -4.38 9.23
N ALA A 150 11.18 -4.86 9.98
CA ALA A 150 10.95 -5.70 11.15
C ALA A 150 10.22 -4.95 12.28
N GLN A 151 10.52 -3.66 12.50
CA GLN A 151 9.88 -2.84 13.52
C GLN A 151 8.42 -2.50 13.17
N ALA A 152 8.13 -2.14 11.91
CA ALA A 152 6.78 -1.89 11.43
C ALA A 152 5.92 -3.15 11.54
N THR A 153 6.45 -4.29 11.08
CA THR A 153 5.78 -5.60 11.21
C THR A 153 5.48 -5.94 12.67
N PHE A 154 6.45 -5.74 13.56
CA PHE A 154 6.28 -5.96 15.00
C PHE A 154 5.17 -5.07 15.59
N SER A 155 5.17 -3.78 15.25
CA SER A 155 4.12 -2.84 15.69
C SER A 155 2.74 -3.31 15.25
N LEU A 156 2.60 -3.69 13.97
CA LEU A 156 1.34 -4.15 13.41
C LEU A 156 0.85 -5.46 14.01
N VAL A 157 1.75 -6.43 14.21
CA VAL A 157 1.44 -7.74 14.81
C VAL A 157 1.04 -7.62 16.27
N LEU A 158 1.71 -6.80 17.06
CA LEU A 158 1.39 -6.66 18.49
C LEU A 158 0.05 -5.97 18.74
N HIS A 159 -0.30 -4.98 17.92
CA HIS A 159 -1.52 -4.18 18.12
C HIS A 159 -2.75 -4.78 17.44
N ARG A 160 -2.62 -5.92 16.75
CA ARG A 160 -3.76 -6.62 16.13
C ARG A 160 -4.26 -7.80 16.99
N PRO A 161 -5.57 -7.90 17.23
CA PRO A 161 -6.14 -8.98 18.03
C PRO A 161 -6.03 -10.35 17.34
N GLN A 162 -6.19 -10.38 16.01
CA GLN A 162 -6.17 -11.61 15.21
C GLN A 162 -4.74 -12.00 14.81
N SER A 163 -4.46 -13.31 14.74
CA SER A 163 -3.22 -13.85 14.20
C SER A 163 -3.49 -14.56 12.88
N PHE A 164 -2.52 -14.50 11.96
CA PHE A 164 -2.65 -15.06 10.60
C PHE A 164 -1.66 -16.19 10.33
N SER A 165 -0.90 -16.61 11.34
CA SER A 165 -0.05 -17.80 11.29
C SER A 165 0.21 -18.38 12.67
N LEU A 166 0.45 -19.70 12.75
CA LEU A 166 0.84 -20.39 13.99
C LEU A 166 2.11 -19.79 14.62
N LEU A 167 3.04 -19.32 13.78
CA LEU A 167 4.25 -18.64 14.22
C LEU A 167 3.95 -17.34 14.97
N GLU A 168 2.96 -16.58 14.49
CA GLU A 168 2.51 -15.36 15.16
C GLU A 168 1.83 -15.65 16.50
N ASP A 169 1.01 -16.70 16.58
CA ASP A 169 0.37 -17.11 17.84
C ASP A 169 1.40 -17.48 18.91
N CYS A 170 2.39 -18.30 18.53
CA CYS A 170 3.53 -18.61 19.39
C CYS A 170 4.30 -17.33 19.76
N GLY A 171 4.52 -16.44 18.80
CA GLY A 171 5.16 -15.14 19.01
C GLY A 171 4.43 -14.31 20.07
N LYS A 172 3.12 -14.11 19.94
CA LYS A 172 2.30 -13.33 20.89
C LYS A 172 2.27 -13.97 22.28
N ALA A 173 2.22 -15.30 22.36
CA ALA A 173 2.28 -16.02 23.64
C ALA A 173 3.62 -15.83 24.37
N VAL A 174 4.73 -15.84 23.63
CA VAL A 174 6.07 -15.55 24.17
C VAL A 174 6.20 -14.07 24.58
N ALA A 175 5.63 -13.14 23.81
CA ALA A 175 5.60 -11.71 24.13
C ALA A 175 5.04 -11.43 25.53
N ARG A 176 3.98 -12.16 25.91
CA ARG A 176 3.30 -12.03 27.20
C ARG A 176 4.13 -12.57 28.38
N ARG A 177 5.19 -13.33 28.12
CA ARG A 177 6.01 -14.02 29.14
C ARG A 177 7.43 -13.48 29.30
N CYS A 178 7.87 -12.58 28.42
CA CYS A 178 9.23 -12.04 28.44
C CYS A 178 9.21 -10.50 28.57
N SER A 179 10.35 -9.91 28.94
CA SER A 179 10.46 -8.44 28.97
C SER A 179 10.22 -7.87 27.56
N PRO A 180 9.50 -6.75 27.41
CA PRO A 180 9.19 -6.17 26.10
C PRO A 180 10.43 -5.90 25.24
N GLN A 181 11.55 -5.52 25.87
CA GLN A 181 12.82 -5.22 25.22
C GLN A 181 13.51 -6.48 24.68
N LEU A 182 13.55 -7.57 25.47
CA LEU A 182 14.13 -8.84 25.05
C LEU A 182 13.28 -9.48 23.95
N TYR A 183 11.96 -9.42 24.09
CA TYR A 183 11.03 -9.87 23.07
C TYR A 183 11.23 -9.09 21.77
N LYS A 184 11.32 -7.76 21.80
CA LYS A 184 11.58 -6.93 20.61
C LYS A 184 12.88 -7.35 19.91
N LEU A 185 13.96 -7.59 20.66
CA LEU A 185 15.24 -8.00 20.10
C LEU A 185 15.18 -9.38 19.42
N VAL A 186 14.78 -10.42 20.17
CA VAL A 186 14.71 -11.81 19.67
C VAL A 186 13.74 -11.92 18.51
N HIS A 187 12.57 -11.29 18.64
CA HIS A 187 11.56 -11.28 17.59
C HIS A 187 12.06 -10.55 16.35
N SER A 188 12.76 -9.42 16.48
CA SER A 188 13.29 -8.71 15.31
C SER A 188 14.28 -9.55 14.50
N LEU A 189 15.20 -10.27 15.17
CA LEU A 189 16.19 -11.13 14.52
C LEU A 189 15.53 -12.35 13.86
N PHE A 190 14.62 -13.01 14.58
CA PHE A 190 13.85 -14.14 14.06
C PHE A 190 12.96 -13.72 12.87
N PHE A 191 12.28 -12.58 12.95
CA PHE A 191 11.43 -12.05 11.88
C PHE A 191 12.23 -11.71 10.63
N ARG A 192 13.40 -11.05 10.78
CA ARG A 192 14.29 -10.80 9.64
C ARG A 192 14.73 -12.10 8.98
N GLY A 193 15.14 -13.10 9.77
CA GLY A 193 15.56 -14.39 9.25
C GLY A 193 14.43 -15.21 8.59
N LEU A 194 13.21 -15.10 9.09
CA LEU A 194 12.08 -15.91 8.64
C LEU A 194 11.25 -15.27 7.53
N LEU A 195 10.93 -13.97 7.64
CA LEU A 195 9.99 -13.30 6.75
C LEU A 195 10.68 -12.45 5.67
N LEU A 196 11.85 -11.88 5.96
CA LEU A 196 12.60 -11.07 5.00
C LEU A 196 13.64 -11.88 4.21
N ARG A 197 13.75 -13.21 4.46
CA ARG A 197 14.71 -14.07 3.75
C ARG A 197 14.07 -15.32 3.12
N PRO A 198 14.52 -15.72 1.91
CA PRO A 198 15.47 -15.00 1.06
C PRO A 198 14.83 -13.71 0.49
N ALA A 199 15.61 -12.63 0.46
CA ALA A 199 15.25 -11.42 -0.27
C ALA A 199 15.69 -11.61 -1.72
N GLU A 200 14.83 -11.25 -2.66
CA GLU A 200 15.11 -11.32 -4.09
C GLU A 200 15.33 -9.91 -4.64
N LYS A 201 16.17 -9.80 -5.67
CA LYS A 201 16.36 -8.55 -6.42
C LYS A 201 15.52 -8.63 -7.69
N VAL A 202 14.61 -7.70 -7.87
CA VAL A 202 13.69 -7.69 -9.02
C VAL A 202 13.78 -6.34 -9.72
N MET A 203 14.06 -6.37 -11.02
CA MET A 203 13.93 -5.18 -11.87
C MET A 203 12.46 -4.98 -12.22
N CYS A 204 11.97 -3.76 -11.96
CA CYS A 204 10.58 -3.39 -12.17
C CYS A 204 10.49 -2.10 -13.01
N PRO A 205 9.53 -2.02 -13.97
CA PRO A 205 9.23 -0.79 -14.67
C PRO A 205 8.81 0.32 -13.69
N MET A 206 9.14 1.56 -14.02
CA MET A 206 8.76 2.74 -13.25
C MET A 206 7.95 3.71 -14.11
N VAL A 207 6.98 4.35 -13.48
CA VAL A 207 6.17 5.42 -14.07
C VAL A 207 6.11 6.61 -13.12
N THR A 208 5.68 7.77 -13.61
CA THR A 208 5.37 8.93 -12.77
C THR A 208 3.87 9.22 -12.76
N VAL A 209 3.39 9.93 -11.74
CA VAL A 209 1.99 10.38 -11.68
C VAL A 209 1.62 11.20 -12.91
N SER A 210 2.50 12.11 -13.36
CA SER A 210 2.28 12.89 -14.57
C SER A 210 2.25 12.05 -15.86
N GLN A 211 3.04 10.99 -15.96
CA GLN A 211 2.95 10.06 -17.08
C GLN A 211 1.58 9.36 -17.12
N LEU A 212 1.08 8.90 -15.97
CA LEU A 212 -0.25 8.27 -15.87
C LEU A 212 -1.36 9.24 -16.24
N ILE A 213 -1.31 10.49 -15.75
CA ILE A 213 -2.27 11.53 -16.09
C ILE A 213 -2.33 11.73 -17.61
N ARG A 214 -1.18 11.77 -18.30
CA ARG A 214 -1.13 11.91 -19.76
C ARG A 214 -1.62 10.64 -20.47
N GLN A 215 -1.10 9.48 -20.11
CA GLN A 215 -1.37 8.20 -20.76
C GLN A 215 -2.86 7.85 -20.74
N TYR A 216 -3.52 8.08 -19.61
CA TYR A 216 -4.93 7.78 -19.42
C TYR A 216 -5.84 9.01 -19.62
N ASN A 217 -5.29 10.14 -20.08
CA ASN A 217 -6.01 11.40 -20.30
C ASN A 217 -6.85 11.84 -19.09
N ILE A 218 -6.30 11.67 -17.88
CA ILE A 218 -6.97 11.94 -16.61
C ILE A 218 -7.17 13.46 -16.47
N LYS A 219 -8.43 13.88 -16.32
CA LYS A 219 -8.78 15.30 -16.15
C LYS A 219 -8.62 15.76 -14.70
N GLU A 220 -9.01 14.91 -13.77
CA GLU A 220 -8.87 15.13 -12.33
C GLU A 220 -8.53 13.79 -11.67
N VAL A 221 -7.53 13.80 -10.79
CA VAL A 221 -7.24 12.71 -9.85
C VAL A 221 -8.01 13.02 -8.57
N GLY A 222 -9.15 12.35 -8.39
CA GLY A 222 -10.02 12.50 -7.23
C GLY A 222 -9.32 12.11 -5.94
N LEU A 223 -8.44 11.10 -5.99
CA LEU A 223 -7.54 10.72 -4.89
C LEU A 223 -6.22 10.13 -5.40
N LEU A 224 -5.10 10.68 -4.95
CA LEU A 224 -3.78 10.06 -5.02
C LEU A 224 -3.48 9.38 -3.67
N LYS A 225 -3.61 8.06 -3.62
CA LYS A 225 -3.25 7.26 -2.45
C LYS A 225 -1.80 6.80 -2.57
N ILE A 226 -1.02 6.98 -1.52
CA ILE A 226 0.42 6.66 -1.49
C ILE A 226 0.71 5.72 -0.33
N ASN A 227 1.17 4.51 -0.64
CA ASN A 227 1.69 3.54 0.33
C ASN A 227 2.77 2.69 -0.34
N VAL A 228 3.95 3.28 -0.57
CA VAL A 228 4.99 2.74 -1.46
C VAL A 228 6.32 2.46 -0.74
N GLU A 229 6.26 2.15 0.56
CA GLU A 229 7.41 1.78 1.39
C GLU A 229 8.66 2.64 1.17
N ARG A 230 8.69 3.82 1.79
CA ARG A 230 9.82 4.76 1.84
C ARG A 230 10.06 5.59 0.58
N ALA A 231 9.36 5.31 -0.52
CA ALA A 231 9.41 6.06 -1.76
C ALA A 231 8.32 7.15 -1.88
N GLU A 232 7.73 7.58 -0.76
CA GLU A 232 6.55 8.46 -0.81
C GLU A 232 6.86 9.83 -1.39
N TRP A 233 8.09 10.31 -1.19
CA TRP A 233 8.56 11.56 -1.77
C TRP A 233 8.65 11.45 -3.30
N ASP A 234 9.17 10.34 -3.82
CA ASP A 234 9.35 10.09 -5.25
C ASP A 234 8.02 10.18 -5.99
N VAL A 235 6.94 9.64 -5.42
CA VAL A 235 5.59 9.73 -6.01
C VAL A 235 5.15 11.18 -6.22
N LEU A 236 5.37 12.05 -5.23
CA LEU A 236 5.00 13.47 -5.33
C LEU A 236 5.97 14.25 -6.22
N ALA A 237 7.25 13.91 -6.20
CA ALA A 237 8.27 14.47 -7.08
C ALA A 237 8.06 14.05 -8.55
N GLY A 238 7.26 13.02 -8.81
CA GLY A 238 6.82 12.61 -10.14
C GLY A 238 5.65 13.42 -10.71
N ILE A 239 5.12 14.40 -9.97
CA ILE A 239 4.06 15.30 -10.42
C ILE A 239 4.68 16.59 -10.96
N GLN A 240 4.56 16.80 -12.27
CA GLN A 240 5.00 18.00 -12.96
C GLN A 240 4.11 19.21 -12.59
N GLU A 241 4.68 20.41 -12.71
CA GLU A 241 4.05 21.67 -12.29
C GLU A 241 2.62 21.84 -12.82
N GLN A 242 2.43 21.58 -14.12
CA GLN A 242 1.15 21.72 -14.81
C GLN A 242 0.08 20.69 -14.41
N ASP A 243 0.47 19.60 -13.75
CA ASP A 243 -0.44 18.51 -13.36
C ASP A 243 -0.90 18.62 -11.89
N TRP A 244 -0.21 19.41 -11.05
CA TRP A 244 -0.62 19.65 -9.66
C TRP A 244 -2.07 20.14 -9.49
N PRO A 245 -2.60 21.03 -10.35
CA PRO A 245 -4.01 21.44 -10.28
C PRO A 245 -5.00 20.30 -10.51
N LYS A 246 -4.60 19.21 -11.18
CA LYS A 246 -5.47 18.05 -11.44
C LYS A 246 -5.61 17.12 -10.24
N VAL A 247 -4.71 17.19 -9.26
CA VAL A 247 -4.78 16.35 -8.06
C VAL A 247 -5.66 17.05 -7.03
N ARG A 248 -6.84 16.47 -6.75
CA ARG A 248 -7.80 17.02 -5.79
C ARG A 248 -7.43 16.67 -4.35
N GLN A 249 -7.02 15.43 -4.11
CA GLN A 249 -6.75 14.91 -2.77
C GLN A 249 -5.52 14.00 -2.77
N VAL A 250 -4.77 14.02 -1.68
CA VAL A 250 -3.63 13.14 -1.41
C VAL A 250 -3.86 12.47 -0.05
N SER A 251 -3.75 11.14 -0.01
CA SER A 251 -3.71 10.38 1.24
C SER A 251 -2.48 9.50 1.25
N ALA A 252 -1.48 9.86 2.04
CA ALA A 252 -0.18 9.21 2.05
C ALA A 252 0.12 8.58 3.42
N GLN A 253 0.52 7.32 3.43
CA GLN A 253 1.23 6.72 4.55
C GLN A 253 2.72 6.95 4.35
N VAL A 254 3.36 7.66 5.27
CA VAL A 254 4.71 8.23 5.10
C VAL A 254 5.65 7.73 6.20
N HIS A 255 6.79 7.20 5.78
CA HIS A 255 7.92 6.96 6.66
C HIS A 255 8.64 8.28 6.98
N ASP A 256 8.73 8.67 8.27
CA ASP A 256 9.36 9.94 8.64
C ASP A 256 10.90 9.87 8.67
N ILE A 257 11.49 9.68 7.49
CA ILE A 257 12.95 9.58 7.31
C ILE A 257 13.50 10.98 7.14
N ARG A 258 14.35 11.44 8.07
CA ARG A 258 14.98 12.76 8.04
C ARG A 258 13.95 13.92 7.92
N GLY A 259 12.85 13.84 8.68
CA GLY A 259 11.80 14.87 8.69
C GLY A 259 10.91 14.90 7.44
N ARG A 260 10.84 13.79 6.69
CA ARG A 260 10.06 13.67 5.46
C ARG A 260 8.59 14.05 5.65
N VAL A 261 7.97 13.74 6.77
CA VAL A 261 6.57 14.12 7.03
C VAL A 261 6.41 15.63 6.98
N GLY A 262 7.32 16.38 7.62
CA GLY A 262 7.34 17.83 7.59
C GLY A 262 7.57 18.39 6.18
N HIS A 263 8.53 17.82 5.43
CA HIS A 263 8.83 18.23 4.06
C HIS A 263 7.66 17.98 3.10
N LEU A 264 7.01 16.82 3.20
CA LEU A 264 5.87 16.44 2.39
C LEU A 264 4.65 17.32 2.69
N ALA A 265 4.37 17.55 3.98
CA ALA A 265 3.32 18.46 4.40
C ALA A 265 3.56 19.89 3.91
N ALA A 266 4.81 20.37 3.96
CA ALA A 266 5.17 21.68 3.43
C ALA A 266 5.01 21.77 1.91
N LEU A 267 5.37 20.72 1.17
CA LEU A 267 5.14 20.63 -0.28
C LEU A 267 3.65 20.73 -0.59
N LEU A 268 2.81 19.90 0.03
CA LEU A 268 1.37 19.92 -0.21
C LEU A 268 0.75 21.29 0.13
N ARG A 269 1.16 21.94 1.22
CA ARG A 269 0.69 23.31 1.54
C ARG A 269 1.08 24.32 0.44
N ARG A 270 2.33 24.29 -0.06
CA ARG A 270 2.75 25.15 -1.18
C ARG A 270 1.98 24.89 -2.46
N ARG A 271 1.45 23.68 -2.65
CA ARG A 271 0.60 23.30 -3.79
C ARG A 271 -0.88 23.65 -3.60
N GLY A 272 -1.24 24.30 -2.49
CA GLY A 272 -2.59 24.79 -2.21
C GLY A 272 -3.51 23.77 -1.51
N PHE A 273 -2.96 22.75 -0.87
CA PHE A 273 -3.74 21.80 -0.07
C PHE A 273 -3.85 22.27 1.38
N GLN A 274 -5.00 22.04 2.01
CA GLN A 274 -5.11 21.96 3.47
C GLN A 274 -4.55 20.62 3.93
N VAL A 275 -3.61 20.65 4.89
CA VAL A 275 -2.85 19.46 5.28
C VAL A 275 -3.10 19.07 6.72
N THR A 276 -3.49 17.81 6.92
CA THR A 276 -3.61 17.16 8.23
C THR A 276 -2.56 16.06 8.35
N VAL A 277 -1.87 16.00 9.48
CA VAL A 277 -0.94 14.90 9.81
C VAL A 277 -1.46 14.20 11.05
N CYS A 278 -1.53 12.87 11.02
CA CYS A 278 -1.84 12.08 12.21
C CYS A 278 -0.99 10.82 12.28
N GLN A 279 -0.84 10.27 13.48
CA GLN A 279 -0.22 8.98 13.70
C GLN A 279 -1.29 8.04 14.27
N GLU A 280 -1.56 6.93 13.58
CA GLU A 280 -2.52 5.95 14.08
C GLU A 280 -1.94 5.22 15.31
N PRO A 281 -2.76 4.83 16.29
CA PRO A 281 -2.28 4.12 17.49
C PRO A 281 -1.45 2.88 17.17
N ARG A 282 -1.80 2.12 16.12
CA ARG A 282 -1.06 0.94 15.66
C ARG A 282 0.35 1.25 15.12
N PHE A 283 0.63 2.51 14.79
CA PHE A 283 1.92 2.99 14.33
C PHE A 283 2.74 3.65 15.45
N ALA A 284 2.23 3.71 16.69
CA ALA A 284 2.92 4.39 17.80
C ALA A 284 4.33 3.85 18.09
N SER A 285 4.64 2.61 17.67
CA SER A 285 5.96 2.00 17.85
C SER A 285 6.80 1.89 16.57
N CYS A 286 6.36 2.51 15.47
CA CYS A 286 7.12 2.60 14.21
C CYS A 286 7.08 4.03 13.62
N ASN A 287 7.86 4.26 12.57
CA ASN A 287 8.08 5.60 12.02
C ASN A 287 7.06 6.01 10.94
N LEU A 288 5.83 5.51 11.06
CA LEU A 288 4.77 5.67 10.06
C LEU A 288 3.74 6.71 10.50
N HIS A 289 3.43 7.62 9.58
CA HIS A 289 2.43 8.67 9.77
C HIS A 289 1.47 8.72 8.59
N MET A 290 0.25 9.16 8.82
CA MET A 290 -0.66 9.54 7.75
C MET A 290 -0.53 11.03 7.48
N VAL A 291 -0.39 11.39 6.21
CA VAL A 291 -0.44 12.78 5.72
C VAL A 291 -1.57 12.89 4.71
N TYR A 292 -2.53 13.76 5.03
CA TYR A 292 -3.67 14.07 4.19
C TYR A 292 -3.53 15.47 3.61
N GLY A 293 -3.76 15.61 2.31
CA GLY A 293 -3.89 16.89 1.63
C GLY A 293 -5.23 16.94 0.92
N CYS A 294 -6.08 17.92 1.24
CA CYS A 294 -7.34 18.16 0.55
C CYS A 294 -7.36 19.59 -0.01
N ARG A 295 -7.76 19.77 -1.27
CA ARG A 295 -8.02 21.10 -1.81
C ARG A 295 -9.34 21.66 -1.23
N PRO A 296 -9.39 22.95 -0.86
CA PRO A 296 -10.62 23.61 -0.41
C PRO A 296 -11.69 23.67 -1.49
#